data_AF-D5A8J2-F1
#
_entry.id   AF-D5A8J2-F1
#
_cell.length_a   1.000
_cell.length_b   1.000
_cell.length_c   1.000
_cell.angle_alpha   90.00
_cell.angle_beta   90.00
_cell.angle_gamma   90.00
#
_symmetry.space_group_name_H-M   'P 1'
#
loop_
_entity.id
_entity.type
_entity.pdbx_description
1 polymer ?
#
loop_
_entity_poly.entity_id
_entity_poly.type
_entity_poly.pdbx_seq_one_letter_code
_entity_poly.pdbx_strand_id
1 'polypeptide(L)'
;MHFFSGDSAFAIKNQEALKRILLIFAKLNPGIRYVQGMNEVVSPLFYVFKTDPDESNAANAEADTFFCFVQLLSDFRDHFCQQLDNSVVGIRSTMAKLTALLKKHDEELWRHLDVTTKVNPQFYAFRWITLLLTQEFDFPDSLRIWDSLLSNPDGPLEILLRVCCAMLMCIRSRLLGGDFTMNLKLLQHYPYVDTNHLLHIAEELRIDP
;
A
#
# COMPACT_ATOMS: atom_id res chain seq x y z
N MET A 1 4.14 -18.47 -5.23
CA MET A 1 5.41 -17.89 -5.73
C MET A 1 6.57 -18.40 -4.89
N HIS A 2 7.46 -19.25 -5.44
CA HIS A 2 8.60 -19.87 -4.72
C HIS A 2 9.80 -18.95 -4.50
N PHE A 3 9.70 -17.67 -4.90
CA PHE A 3 10.80 -16.73 -4.85
C PHE A 3 11.26 -16.41 -3.41
N PHE A 4 10.28 -16.20 -2.51
CA PHE A 4 10.52 -15.98 -1.08
C PHE A 4 10.11 -17.17 -0.22
N SER A 5 9.31 -18.11 -0.75
CA SER A 5 8.72 -19.20 0.03
C SER A 5 9.38 -20.55 -0.24
N GLY A 6 9.61 -21.31 0.83
CA GLY A 6 10.21 -22.64 0.82
C GLY A 6 11.68 -22.69 1.22
N ASP A 7 12.21 -23.91 1.33
CA ASP A 7 13.55 -24.18 1.87
C ASP A 7 14.62 -24.34 0.78
N SER A 8 14.33 -23.88 -0.44
CA SER A 8 15.33 -23.89 -1.51
C SER A 8 16.47 -22.94 -1.17
N ALA A 9 17.71 -23.29 -1.54
CA ALA A 9 18.86 -22.42 -1.34
C ALA A 9 18.67 -21.02 -1.99
N PHE A 10 17.91 -20.95 -3.08
CA PHE A 10 17.54 -19.69 -3.73
C PHE A 10 16.60 -18.85 -2.85
N ALA A 11 15.51 -19.42 -2.36
CA ALA A 11 14.56 -18.72 -1.49
C ALA A 11 15.21 -18.27 -0.17
N ILE A 12 16.05 -19.11 0.44
CA ILE A 12 16.79 -18.76 1.65
C ILE A 12 17.72 -17.57 1.41
N LYS A 13 18.45 -17.54 0.29
CA LYS A 13 19.31 -16.39 -0.06
C LYS A 13 18.52 -15.09 -0.18
N ASN A 14 17.33 -15.14 -0.80
CA ASN A 14 16.46 -13.98 -0.95
C ASN A 14 15.91 -13.50 0.40
N GLN A 15 15.48 -14.42 1.27
CA GLN A 15 15.04 -14.08 2.63
C GLN A 15 16.18 -13.44 3.44
N GLU A 16 17.39 -13.96 3.35
CA GLU A 16 18.55 -13.39 4.04
C GLU A 16 18.92 -11.99 3.51
N ALA A 17 18.77 -11.73 2.21
CA ALA A 17 18.93 -10.40 1.64
C ALA A 17 17.90 -9.41 2.21
N LEU A 18 16.61 -9.78 2.23
CA LEU A 18 15.57 -8.94 2.83
C LEU A 18 15.84 -8.65 4.32
N LYS A 19 16.27 -9.66 5.08
CA LYS A 19 16.64 -9.48 6.50
C LYS A 19 17.78 -8.47 6.66
N ARG A 20 18.83 -8.56 5.83
CA ARG A 20 19.96 -7.61 5.88
C ARG A 20 19.53 -6.19 5.52
N ILE A 21 18.75 -6.01 4.47
CA ILE A 21 18.21 -4.70 4.05
C ILE A 21 17.44 -4.06 5.22
N LEU A 22 16.48 -4.78 5.80
CA LEU A 22 15.65 -4.28 6.91
C LEU A 22 16.48 -4.04 8.18
N LEU A 23 17.44 -4.90 8.48
CA LEU A 23 18.34 -4.74 9.63
C LEU A 23 19.21 -3.48 9.50
N ILE A 24 19.80 -3.26 8.32
CA ILE A 24 20.61 -2.07 8.03
C ILE A 24 19.73 -0.82 8.11
N PHE A 25 18.53 -0.85 7.51
CA PHE A 25 17.57 0.26 7.60
C PHE A 25 17.26 0.62 9.06
N ALA A 26 16.91 -0.39 9.88
CA ALA A 26 16.55 -0.17 11.28
C ALA A 26 17.71 0.39 12.12
N LYS A 27 18.96 -0.01 11.82
CA LYS A 27 20.16 0.52 12.48
C LYS A 27 20.46 1.97 12.07
N LEU A 28 20.27 2.31 10.81
CA LEU A 28 20.51 3.66 10.29
C LEU A 28 19.40 4.65 10.65
N ASN A 29 18.19 4.16 10.94
CA ASN A 29 17.01 4.97 11.25
C ASN A 29 16.48 4.67 12.67
N PRO A 30 17.21 5.01 13.75
CA PRO A 30 16.87 4.60 15.12
C PRO A 30 15.55 5.18 15.66
N GLY A 31 15.03 6.25 15.03
CA GLY A 31 13.73 6.86 15.34
C GLY A 31 12.53 6.17 14.70
N ILE A 32 12.74 5.34 13.67
CA ILE A 32 11.68 4.56 13.00
C ILE A 32 11.84 3.08 13.37
N ARG A 33 13.08 2.55 13.23
CA ARG A 33 13.43 1.13 13.38
C ARG A 33 12.63 0.26 12.41
N TYR A 34 12.65 -1.05 12.65
CA TYR A 34 11.78 -1.97 11.94
C TYR A 34 10.37 -1.93 12.52
N VAL A 35 9.38 -1.81 11.64
CA VAL A 35 7.95 -1.95 11.95
C VAL A 35 7.40 -3.11 11.13
N GLN A 36 6.57 -3.96 11.76
CA GLN A 36 5.93 -5.08 11.06
C GLN A 36 5.13 -4.55 9.85
N GLY A 37 5.31 -5.18 8.69
CA GLY A 37 4.76 -4.72 7.42
C GLY A 37 5.79 -4.13 6.47
N MET A 38 6.91 -3.60 6.99
CA MET A 38 8.03 -3.14 6.15
C MET A 38 8.60 -4.25 5.27
N ASN A 39 8.53 -5.50 5.73
CA ASN A 39 8.92 -6.69 4.97
C ASN A 39 8.06 -6.89 3.72
N GLU A 40 6.78 -6.51 3.76
CA GLU A 40 5.87 -6.60 2.60
C GLU A 40 6.23 -5.51 1.58
N VAL A 41 6.55 -4.31 2.05
CA VAL A 41 6.90 -3.15 1.20
C VAL A 41 8.26 -3.35 0.50
N VAL A 42 9.25 -3.91 1.17
CA VAL A 42 10.58 -4.15 0.56
C VAL A 42 10.55 -5.29 -0.48
N SER A 43 9.60 -6.22 -0.36
CA SER A 43 9.59 -7.45 -1.17
C SER A 43 9.36 -7.20 -2.68
N PRO A 44 8.40 -6.35 -3.11
CA PRO A 44 8.25 -5.96 -4.52
C PRO A 44 9.52 -5.37 -5.13
N LEU A 45 10.18 -4.44 -4.43
CA LEU A 45 11.42 -3.81 -4.89
C LEU A 45 12.52 -4.84 -5.10
N PHE A 46 12.76 -5.68 -4.09
CA PHE A 46 13.79 -6.71 -4.17
C PHE A 46 13.52 -7.72 -5.28
N TYR A 47 12.26 -8.14 -5.43
CA TYR A 47 11.88 -9.04 -6.50
C TYR A 47 12.22 -8.45 -7.87
N VAL A 48 11.77 -7.22 -8.15
CA VAL A 48 11.98 -6.57 -9.45
C VAL A 48 13.46 -6.43 -9.76
N PHE A 49 14.27 -5.93 -8.82
CA PHE A 49 15.71 -5.80 -9.07
C PHE A 49 16.40 -7.14 -9.19
N LYS A 50 15.96 -8.16 -8.44
CA LYS A 50 16.62 -9.47 -8.46
C LYS A 50 16.24 -10.32 -9.67
N THR A 51 15.08 -10.07 -10.28
CA THR A 51 14.64 -10.72 -11.52
C THR A 51 14.91 -9.88 -12.76
N ASP A 52 15.76 -8.85 -12.67
CA ASP A 52 16.20 -8.08 -13.83
C ASP A 52 16.85 -9.02 -14.88
N PRO A 53 16.47 -8.93 -16.16
CA PRO A 53 17.10 -9.70 -17.23
C PRO A 53 18.60 -9.42 -17.41
N ASP A 54 19.06 -8.24 -17.03
CA ASP A 54 20.48 -7.88 -17.00
C ASP A 54 21.13 -8.37 -15.70
N GLU A 55 21.99 -9.38 -15.82
CA GLU A 55 22.69 -9.97 -14.67
C GLU A 55 23.54 -8.94 -13.90
N SER A 56 24.02 -7.89 -14.56
CA SER A 56 24.81 -6.84 -13.89
C SER A 56 23.95 -6.00 -12.95
N ASN A 57 22.69 -5.74 -13.31
CA ASN A 57 21.71 -5.10 -12.42
C ASN A 57 21.29 -6.06 -11.31
N ALA A 58 20.94 -7.31 -11.66
CA ALA A 58 20.50 -8.32 -10.69
C ALA A 58 21.57 -8.70 -9.64
N ALA A 59 22.86 -8.45 -9.94
CA ALA A 59 23.96 -8.61 -9.00
C ALA A 59 23.95 -7.54 -7.89
N ASN A 60 23.46 -6.33 -8.18
CA ASN A 60 23.41 -5.20 -7.24
C ASN A 60 22.05 -5.06 -6.53
N ALA A 61 21.10 -5.97 -6.81
CA ALA A 61 19.72 -5.90 -6.34
C ALA A 61 19.55 -5.60 -4.85
N GLU A 62 20.40 -6.13 -3.96
CA GLU A 62 20.30 -5.85 -2.52
C GLU A 62 20.58 -4.37 -2.19
N ALA A 63 21.60 -3.79 -2.82
CA ALA A 63 21.97 -2.39 -2.61
C ALA A 63 20.92 -1.45 -3.23
N ASP A 64 20.48 -1.74 -4.46
CA ASP A 64 19.46 -0.94 -5.16
C ASP A 64 18.14 -0.97 -4.40
N THR A 65 17.74 -2.16 -3.91
CA THR A 65 16.58 -2.30 -3.04
C THR A 65 16.70 -1.44 -1.79
N PHE A 66 17.86 -1.45 -1.12
CA PHE A 66 18.05 -0.68 0.09
C PHE A 66 17.85 0.83 -0.16
N PHE A 67 18.49 1.39 -1.18
CA PHE A 67 18.39 2.82 -1.48
C PHE A 67 16.98 3.21 -1.95
N CYS A 68 16.37 2.43 -2.84
CA CYS A 68 14.99 2.67 -3.27
C CYS A 68 13.99 2.53 -2.12
N PHE A 69 14.19 1.56 -1.22
CA PHE A 69 13.34 1.40 -0.04
C PHE A 69 13.46 2.58 0.93
N VAL A 70 14.67 3.09 1.16
CA VAL A 70 14.89 4.30 1.98
C VAL A 70 14.19 5.51 1.36
N GLN A 71 14.32 5.70 0.04
CA GLN A 71 13.68 6.80 -0.67
C GLN A 71 12.15 6.67 -0.65
N LEU A 72 11.62 5.47 -0.86
CA LEU A 72 10.18 5.24 -0.77
C LEU A 72 9.68 5.55 0.64
N LEU A 73 10.34 5.02 1.68
CA LEU A 73 9.94 5.27 3.05
C LEU A 73 10.13 6.71 3.51
N SER A 74 10.97 7.52 2.87
CA SER A 74 11.06 8.95 3.23
C SER A 74 9.76 9.68 2.93
N ASP A 75 9.06 9.30 1.87
CA ASP A 75 7.79 9.91 1.45
C ASP A 75 6.62 9.44 2.32
N PHE A 76 6.73 8.25 2.92
CA PHE A 76 5.74 7.66 3.83
C PHE A 76 6.18 7.68 5.30
N ARG A 77 7.24 8.42 5.64
CA ARG A 77 7.91 8.36 6.95
C ARG A 77 6.96 8.63 8.10
N ASP A 78 6.07 9.62 7.92
CA ASP A 78 5.11 10.04 8.93
C ASP A 78 4.03 8.97 9.22
N HIS A 79 3.87 7.98 8.33
CA HIS A 79 2.98 6.84 8.54
C HIS A 79 3.60 5.75 9.44
N PHE A 80 4.93 5.69 9.56
CA PHE A 80 5.64 4.65 10.31
C PHE A 80 6.30 5.15 11.61
N CYS A 81 6.43 6.46 11.80
CA CYS A 81 6.92 7.03 13.04
C CYS A 81 5.88 6.87 14.17
N GLN A 82 6.06 5.84 15.03
CA GLN A 82 5.23 5.55 16.22
C GLN A 82 5.05 6.75 17.18
N GLN A 83 5.90 7.78 17.09
CA GLN A 83 5.80 9.01 17.89
C GLN A 83 4.71 9.98 17.41
N LEU A 84 4.03 9.71 16.29
CA LEU A 84 2.99 10.57 15.70
C LEU A 84 1.56 10.09 15.93
N ASP A 85 1.34 8.97 16.64
CA ASP A 85 0.00 8.36 16.81
C ASP A 85 -1.03 9.24 17.53
N ASN A 86 -0.58 10.31 18.21
CA ASN A 86 -1.41 11.34 18.86
C ASN A 86 -1.30 12.73 18.23
N SER A 87 -0.64 12.86 17.07
CA SER A 87 -0.44 14.15 16.39
C SER A 87 -1.44 14.34 15.23
N VAL A 88 -1.77 15.60 14.95
CA VAL A 88 -2.65 16.03 13.83
C VAL A 88 -2.01 15.75 12.46
N VAL A 89 -0.73 15.35 12.44
CA VAL A 89 0.09 15.05 11.27
C VAL A 89 0.45 13.55 11.31
N GLY A 90 0.10 12.79 10.26
CA GLY A 90 0.36 11.34 10.19
C GLY A 90 -0.73 10.53 9.47
N ILE A 91 -0.81 9.23 9.77
CA ILE A 91 -1.74 8.28 9.12
C ILE A 91 -3.22 8.64 9.30
N ARG A 92 -3.61 9.25 10.42
CA ARG A 92 -4.99 9.71 10.64
C ARG A 92 -5.38 10.80 9.65
N SER A 93 -4.50 11.76 9.40
CA SER A 93 -4.73 12.80 8.39
C SER A 93 -4.83 12.21 6.98
N THR A 94 -4.01 11.20 6.69
CA THR A 94 -4.06 10.46 5.42
C THR A 94 -5.39 9.72 5.23
N MET A 95 -5.89 9.05 6.27
CA MET A 95 -7.23 8.43 6.22
C MET A 95 -8.35 9.48 6.12
N ALA A 96 -8.21 10.64 6.76
CA ALA A 96 -9.16 11.73 6.60
C ALA A 96 -9.19 12.28 5.16
N LYS A 97 -8.03 12.36 4.48
CA LYS A 97 -7.96 12.68 3.05
C LYS A 97 -8.71 11.64 2.20
N LEU A 98 -8.53 10.34 2.47
CA LEU A 98 -9.30 9.28 1.80
C LEU A 98 -10.80 9.48 1.98
N THR A 99 -11.24 9.72 3.21
CA THR A 99 -12.66 9.96 3.52
C THR A 99 -13.20 11.20 2.80
N ALA A 100 -12.41 12.28 2.74
CA ALA A 100 -12.79 13.50 2.02
C ALA A 100 -12.86 13.29 0.51
N LEU A 101 -11.93 12.50 -0.06
CA LEU A 101 -11.94 12.12 -1.47
C LEU A 101 -13.21 11.31 -1.80
N LEU A 102 -13.53 10.29 -0.99
CA LEU A 102 -14.76 9.52 -1.16
C LEU A 102 -16.00 10.41 -1.08
N LYS A 103 -16.08 11.31 -0.09
CA LYS A 103 -17.20 12.24 0.04
C LYS A 103 -17.39 13.11 -1.20
N LYS A 104 -16.29 13.57 -1.79
CA LYS A 104 -16.31 14.43 -2.98
C LYS A 104 -16.83 13.69 -4.20
N HIS A 105 -16.44 12.43 -4.40
CA HIS A 105 -16.77 11.67 -5.62
C HIS A 105 -18.03 10.79 -5.48
N ASP A 106 -18.39 10.37 -4.27
CA ASP A 106 -19.59 9.57 -3.98
C ASP A 106 -20.11 9.84 -2.56
N GLU A 107 -20.86 10.94 -2.43
CA GLU A 107 -21.40 11.36 -1.12
C GLU A 107 -22.34 10.33 -0.50
N GLU A 108 -23.10 9.59 -1.32
CA GLU A 108 -24.01 8.55 -0.83
C GLU A 108 -23.23 7.40 -0.17
N LEU A 109 -22.21 6.88 -0.86
CA LEU A 109 -21.36 5.82 -0.31
C LEU A 109 -20.60 6.31 0.93
N TRP A 110 -20.04 7.51 0.89
CA TRP A 110 -19.39 8.12 2.05
C TRP A 110 -20.33 8.20 3.25
N ARG A 111 -21.54 8.74 3.06
CA ARG A 111 -22.53 8.91 4.13
C ARG A 111 -22.93 7.56 4.71
N HIS A 112 -23.09 6.54 3.88
CA HIS A 112 -23.41 5.19 4.34
C HIS A 112 -22.30 4.58 5.20
N LEU A 113 -21.03 4.72 4.80
CA LEU A 113 -19.91 4.18 5.57
C LEU A 113 -19.66 4.96 6.87
N ASP A 114 -19.63 6.30 6.79
CA ASP A 114 -19.22 7.17 7.90
C ASP A 114 -20.35 7.42 8.91
N VAL A 115 -21.57 7.66 8.41
CA VAL A 115 -22.71 8.08 9.25
C VAL A 115 -23.65 6.91 9.56
N THR A 116 -24.07 6.15 8.55
CA THR A 116 -25.07 5.09 8.72
C THR A 116 -24.50 3.86 9.41
N THR A 117 -23.43 3.29 8.85
CA THR A 117 -22.82 2.05 9.35
C THR A 117 -21.66 2.32 10.30
N LYS A 118 -21.09 3.53 10.31
CA LYS A 118 -20.01 3.97 11.21
C LYS A 118 -18.76 3.08 11.14
N VAL A 119 -18.43 2.60 9.95
CA VAL A 119 -17.22 1.81 9.72
C VAL A 119 -16.01 2.73 9.70
N ASN A 120 -15.25 2.73 10.79
CA ASN A 120 -14.06 3.56 10.91
C ASN A 120 -12.97 3.14 9.89
N PRO A 121 -12.45 4.07 9.05
CA PRO A 121 -11.34 3.83 8.12
C PRO A 121 -10.12 3.14 8.72
N GLN A 122 -9.84 3.36 10.01
CA GLN A 122 -8.72 2.72 10.71
C GLN A 122 -8.78 1.19 10.67
N PHE A 123 -9.96 0.58 10.54
CA PHE A 123 -10.10 -0.88 10.53
C PHE A 123 -9.86 -1.54 9.17
N TYR A 124 -9.73 -0.76 8.10
CA TYR A 124 -9.44 -1.28 6.75
C TYR A 124 -8.33 -0.48 6.05
N ALA A 125 -8.49 0.84 5.91
CA ALA A 125 -7.61 1.71 5.15
C ALA A 125 -6.22 1.85 5.77
N PHE A 126 -6.09 1.72 7.10
CA PHE A 126 -4.77 1.77 7.75
C PHE A 126 -3.80 0.76 7.12
N ARG A 127 -4.23 -0.49 6.95
CA ARG A 127 -3.41 -1.56 6.37
C ARG A 127 -3.17 -1.32 4.88
N TRP A 128 -4.22 -0.92 4.14
CA TRP A 128 -4.11 -0.60 2.71
C TRP A 128 -3.03 0.45 2.43
N ILE A 129 -3.04 1.53 3.21
CA ILE A 129 -2.14 2.66 3.03
C ILE A 129 -0.73 2.32 3.53
N THR A 130 -0.59 1.78 4.74
CA THR A 130 0.73 1.51 5.33
C THR A 130 1.49 0.40 4.61
N LEU A 131 0.79 -0.53 3.95
CA LEU A 131 1.43 -1.62 3.21
C LEU A 131 1.43 -1.37 1.69
N LEU A 132 1.06 -0.17 1.24
CA LEU A 132 0.99 0.19 -0.19
C LEU A 132 0.25 -0.89 -1.01
N LEU A 133 -0.88 -1.36 -0.47
CA LEU A 133 -1.78 -2.36 -1.06
C LEU A 133 -1.18 -3.77 -1.32
N THR A 134 0.05 -4.05 -0.88
CA THR A 134 0.74 -5.35 -1.11
C THR A 134 0.04 -6.58 -0.51
N GLN A 135 -0.94 -6.38 0.36
CA GLN A 135 -1.75 -7.46 0.95
C GLN A 135 -3.19 -7.53 0.43
N GLU A 136 -3.63 -6.57 -0.40
CA GLU A 136 -4.99 -6.60 -0.99
C GLU A 136 -5.02 -7.32 -2.33
N PHE A 137 -3.89 -7.29 -3.03
CA PHE A 137 -3.75 -7.80 -4.37
C PHE A 137 -2.75 -8.94 -4.38
N ASP A 138 -2.87 -9.82 -5.36
CA ASP A 138 -1.82 -10.79 -5.59
C ASP A 138 -0.52 -10.09 -6.03
N PHE A 139 0.57 -10.83 -6.08
CA PHE A 139 1.88 -10.23 -6.30
C PHE A 139 2.01 -9.55 -7.69
N PRO A 140 1.59 -10.17 -8.81
CA PRO A 140 1.55 -9.49 -10.11
C PRO A 140 0.70 -8.23 -10.13
N ASP A 141 -0.51 -8.27 -9.56
CA ASP A 141 -1.40 -7.11 -9.50
C ASP A 141 -0.80 -5.99 -8.63
N SER A 142 -0.14 -6.36 -7.53
CA SER A 142 0.59 -5.43 -6.67
C SER A 142 1.69 -4.70 -7.45
N LEU A 143 2.49 -5.42 -8.25
CA LEU A 143 3.52 -4.80 -9.10
C LEU A 143 2.90 -3.82 -10.10
N ARG A 144 1.79 -4.20 -10.74
CA ARG A 144 1.09 -3.34 -11.70
C ARG A 144 0.54 -2.06 -11.05
N ILE A 145 0.03 -2.15 -9.82
CA ILE A 145 -0.37 -0.97 -9.04
C ILE A 145 0.86 -0.11 -8.72
N TRP A 146 1.96 -0.73 -8.31
CA TRP A 146 3.20 -0.05 -7.96
C TRP A 146 3.83 0.71 -9.12
N ASP A 147 3.70 0.23 -10.36
CA ASP A 147 4.09 1.02 -11.55
C ASP A 147 3.41 2.40 -11.52
N SER A 148 2.11 2.41 -11.22
CA SER A 148 1.32 3.64 -11.16
C SER A 148 1.66 4.48 -9.92
N LEU A 149 1.96 3.84 -8.77
CA LEU A 149 2.38 4.55 -7.56
C LEU A 149 3.68 5.32 -7.78
N LEU A 150 4.66 4.70 -8.45
CA LEU A 150 6.00 5.27 -8.63
C LEU A 150 6.08 6.22 -9.82
N SER A 151 5.21 6.07 -10.84
CA SER A 151 5.23 6.91 -12.04
C SER A 151 4.29 8.10 -12.01
N ASN A 152 3.37 8.21 -11.02
CA ASN A 152 2.36 9.26 -11.04
C ASN A 152 2.97 10.64 -10.75
N PRO A 153 2.68 11.67 -11.58
CA PRO A 153 3.24 13.01 -11.42
C PRO A 153 2.77 13.74 -10.15
N ASP A 154 1.61 13.37 -9.59
CA ASP A 154 1.09 13.97 -8.34
C ASP A 154 1.75 13.36 -7.09
N GLY A 155 2.59 12.34 -7.28
CA GLY A 155 3.34 11.64 -6.23
C GLY A 155 2.63 10.38 -5.70
N PRO A 156 3.37 9.46 -5.06
CA PRO A 156 2.88 8.13 -4.70
C PRO A 156 1.68 8.11 -3.75
N LEU A 157 1.64 9.05 -2.79
CA LEU A 157 0.55 9.12 -1.82
C LEU A 157 -0.78 9.51 -2.46
N GLU A 158 -0.79 10.47 -3.38
CA GLU A 158 -2.04 10.97 -3.96
C GLU A 158 -2.68 9.91 -4.86
N ILE A 159 -1.89 9.22 -5.70
CA ILE A 159 -2.40 8.09 -6.49
C ILE A 159 -2.81 6.90 -5.60
N LEU A 160 -2.08 6.60 -4.51
CA LEU A 160 -2.48 5.56 -3.55
C LEU A 160 -3.86 5.84 -2.96
N LEU A 161 -4.13 7.09 -2.56
CA LEU A 161 -5.43 7.48 -2.02
C LEU A 161 -6.54 7.38 -3.07
N ARG A 162 -6.26 7.73 -4.33
CA ARG A 162 -7.20 7.53 -5.45
C ARG A 162 -7.48 6.06 -5.70
N VAL A 163 -6.48 5.18 -5.65
CA VAL A 163 -6.68 3.72 -5.77
C VAL A 163 -7.52 3.20 -4.60
N CYS A 164 -7.23 3.61 -3.35
CA CYS A 164 -8.04 3.25 -2.18
C CYS A 164 -9.50 3.71 -2.32
N CYS A 165 -9.74 4.90 -2.88
CA CYS A 165 -11.09 5.41 -3.13
C CYS A 165 -11.80 4.63 -4.24
N ALA A 166 -11.09 4.36 -5.35
CA ALA A 166 -11.58 3.54 -6.44
C ALA A 166 -11.97 2.13 -5.95
N MET A 167 -11.18 1.54 -5.04
CA MET A 167 -11.50 0.27 -4.41
C MET A 167 -12.87 0.32 -3.70
N LEU A 168 -13.18 1.38 -2.96
CA LEU A 168 -14.49 1.53 -2.31
C LEU A 168 -15.62 1.64 -3.34
N MET A 169 -15.40 2.40 -4.42
CA MET A 169 -16.38 2.60 -5.49
C MET A 169 -16.66 1.33 -6.30
N CYS A 170 -15.66 0.50 -6.56
CA CYS A 170 -15.81 -0.78 -7.26
C CYS A 170 -16.77 -1.76 -6.54
N ILE A 171 -16.87 -1.66 -5.20
CA ILE A 171 -17.76 -2.51 -4.39
C ILE A 171 -18.95 -1.75 -3.81
N ARG A 172 -19.22 -0.54 -4.33
CA ARG A 172 -20.26 0.39 -3.86
C ARG A 172 -21.61 -0.28 -3.59
N SER A 173 -22.14 -1.01 -4.56
CA SER A 173 -23.48 -1.62 -4.46
C SER A 173 -23.58 -2.59 -3.28
N ARG A 174 -22.50 -3.34 -3.01
CA ARG A 174 -22.41 -4.28 -1.89
C ARG A 174 -22.29 -3.55 -0.55
N LEU A 175 -21.55 -2.45 -0.52
CA LEU A 175 -21.39 -1.64 0.69
C LEU A 175 -22.69 -0.94 1.09
N LEU A 176 -23.41 -0.36 0.12
CA LEU A 176 -24.71 0.29 0.36
C LEU A 176 -25.78 -0.70 0.84
N GLY A 177 -25.72 -1.94 0.38
CA GLY A 177 -26.63 -3.01 0.83
C GLY A 177 -26.24 -3.69 2.14
N GLY A 178 -25.03 -3.43 2.68
CA GLY A 178 -24.50 -4.09 3.86
C GLY A 178 -24.63 -3.26 5.15
N ASP A 179 -24.65 -3.96 6.28
CA ASP A 179 -24.53 -3.39 7.63
C ASP A 179 -23.07 -3.23 8.06
N PHE A 180 -22.83 -2.78 9.29
CA PHE A 180 -21.48 -2.62 9.85
C PHE A 180 -20.61 -3.89 9.71
N THR A 181 -21.15 -5.05 10.08
CA THR A 181 -20.39 -6.31 10.10
C THR A 181 -20.10 -6.81 8.69
N MET A 182 -21.09 -6.75 7.79
CA MET A 182 -20.91 -7.13 6.39
C MET A 182 -19.89 -6.24 5.69
N ASN A 183 -20.00 -4.92 5.89
CA ASN A 183 -19.10 -3.94 5.26
C ASN A 183 -17.68 -4.07 5.80
N LEU A 184 -17.51 -4.19 7.12
CA LEU A 184 -16.18 -4.37 7.70
C LEU A 184 -15.51 -5.65 7.18
N LYS A 185 -16.26 -6.76 7.14
CA LYS A 185 -15.73 -8.03 6.61
C LYS A 185 -15.34 -7.91 5.15
N LEU A 186 -16.16 -7.24 4.34
CA LEU A 186 -15.91 -7.02 2.91
C LEU A 186 -14.67 -6.16 2.67
N LEU A 187 -14.45 -5.13 3.49
CA LEU A 187 -13.30 -4.24 3.39
C LEU A 187 -12.01 -4.89 3.90
N GLN A 188 -12.09 -5.78 4.90
CA GLN A 188 -10.93 -6.53 5.40
C GLN A 188 -10.53 -7.69 4.50
N HIS A 189 -11.47 -8.20 3.69
CA HIS A 189 -11.26 -9.28 2.72
C HIS A 189 -11.76 -8.82 1.36
N TYR A 190 -11.01 -7.88 0.78
CA TYR A 190 -11.39 -7.22 -0.45
C TYR A 190 -11.58 -8.25 -1.58
N PRO A 191 -12.68 -8.20 -2.35
CA PRO A 191 -12.92 -9.15 -3.43
C PRO A 191 -12.00 -8.86 -4.61
N TYR A 192 -11.80 -9.85 -5.47
CA TYR A 192 -11.08 -9.64 -6.72
C TYR A 192 -11.70 -8.52 -7.56
N VAL A 193 -10.83 -7.67 -8.11
CA VAL A 193 -11.16 -6.62 -9.08
C VAL A 193 -10.07 -6.61 -10.14
N ASP A 194 -10.43 -6.36 -11.40
CA ASP A 194 -9.43 -6.19 -12.45
C ASP A 194 -8.58 -4.94 -12.17
N THR A 195 -7.27 -5.14 -12.07
CA THR A 195 -6.31 -4.09 -11.68
C THR A 195 -6.28 -2.92 -12.67
N ASN A 196 -6.41 -3.18 -13.97
CA ASN A 196 -6.39 -2.10 -14.97
C ASN A 196 -7.67 -1.28 -14.92
N HIS A 197 -8.83 -1.91 -14.71
CA HIS A 197 -10.09 -1.23 -14.48
C HIS A 197 -10.04 -0.38 -13.21
N LEU A 198 -9.50 -0.93 -12.10
CA LEU A 198 -9.32 -0.20 -10.85
C LEU A 198 -8.45 1.05 -11.03
N LEU A 199 -7.31 0.91 -11.71
CA LEU A 199 -6.40 2.02 -11.99
C LEU A 199 -7.02 3.07 -12.92
N HIS A 200 -7.85 2.64 -13.87
CA HIS A 200 -8.60 3.57 -14.72
C HIS A 200 -9.57 4.42 -13.90
N ILE A 201 -10.37 3.81 -13.02
CA ILE A 201 -11.25 4.55 -12.10
C ILE A 201 -10.42 5.50 -11.23
N ALA A 202 -9.28 5.03 -10.68
CA ALA A 202 -8.42 5.88 -9.86
C ALA A 202 -7.90 7.12 -10.60
N GLU A 203 -7.62 7.04 -11.90
CA GLU A 203 -7.22 8.20 -12.70
C GLU A 203 -8.39 9.15 -12.98
N GLU A 204 -9.62 8.64 -13.16
CA GLU A 204 -10.83 9.48 -13.28
C GLU A 204 -11.13 10.28 -12.00
N LEU A 205 -10.64 9.82 -10.84
CA LEU A 205 -10.74 10.54 -9.56
C LEU A 205 -9.69 11.65 -9.42
N ARG A 206 -8.80 11.82 -10.40
CA ARG A 206 -7.83 12.91 -10.40
C ARG A 206 -8.57 14.24 -10.54
N ILE A 207 -8.37 15.10 -9.55
CA ILE A 207 -8.97 16.44 -9.53
C ILE A 207 -8.09 17.31 -10.42
N ASP A 208 -8.64 17.87 -11.49
CA ASP A 208 -7.94 18.90 -12.27
C ASP A 208 -7.59 20.09 -11.37
N PRO A 209 -6.36 20.63 -11.47
CA PRO A 209 -5.86 21.70 -10.60
C PRO A 209 -6.66 23.01 -10.66
#